data_AF-A0A846DAG1-F1
#
_entry.id   AF-A0A846DAG1-F1
#
_cell.length_a   1.000
_cell.length_b   1.000
_cell.length_c   1.000
_cell.angle_alpha   90.00
_cell.angle_beta   90.00
_cell.angle_gamma   90.00
#
_symmetry.space_group_name_H-M   'P 1'
#
loop_
_entity.id
_entity.type
_entity.pdbx_description
1 polymer ?
#
loop_
_entity_poly.entity_id
_entity_poly.type
_entity_poly.pdbx_seq_one_letter_code
_entity_poly.pdbx_strand_id
1 'polypeptide(L)'
;MEQQQLAQVLETGDLGELLGIINQPNLLTTLDSTQMCRIIKGLGQVVEQQTAQLTQVNQQLQPEITNRKQVQEKWLLGDQQLEYQFQKQTTELSEANHQLRQAKEQLEAVLDAVPGAVSWISADGRYLGVNRHLAQSLQLPPETFVGKELGFLESSPQFVGFMGEFLA
;
A
#
# COMPACT_ATOMS: atom_id res chain seq x y z
N MET A 1 60.81 40.12 -42.59
CA MET A 1 59.36 39.83 -42.48
C MET A 1 59.17 38.37 -42.88
N GLU A 2 59.03 37.46 -41.91
CA GLU A 2 58.68 36.06 -42.18
C GLU A 2 57.14 35.95 -42.19
N GLN A 3 56.58 35.45 -43.29
CA GLN A 3 55.18 35.04 -43.33
C GLN A 3 55.07 33.66 -42.68
N GLN A 4 54.41 33.59 -41.52
CA GLN A 4 54.00 32.31 -40.93
C GLN A 4 52.78 31.80 -41.71
N GLN A 5 52.97 30.71 -42.47
CA GLN A 5 51.86 30.01 -43.13
C GLN A 5 51.11 29.18 -42.08
N LEU A 6 49.88 29.57 -41.77
CA LEU A 6 48.98 28.87 -40.86
C LEU A 6 48.34 27.70 -41.63
N ALA A 7 48.87 26.48 -41.45
CA ALA A 7 48.29 25.28 -42.04
C ALA A 7 46.97 24.93 -41.31
N GLN A 8 45.85 24.98 -42.05
CA GLN A 8 44.52 24.66 -41.55
C GLN A 8 44.05 23.34 -42.17
N VAL A 9 43.43 22.47 -41.37
CA VAL A 9 42.84 21.20 -41.85
C VAL A 9 41.34 21.40 -42.02
N LEU A 10 40.82 21.05 -43.19
CA LEU A 10 39.38 21.08 -43.46
C LEU A 10 38.77 19.72 -43.09
N GLU A 11 37.78 19.71 -42.20
CA GLU A 11 36.98 18.54 -41.91
C GLU A 11 35.84 18.48 -42.94
N THR A 12 35.83 17.43 -43.76
CA THR A 12 34.81 17.21 -44.80
C THR A 12 34.02 15.95 -44.50
N GLY A 13 32.69 16.01 -44.65
CA GLY A 13 31.80 14.87 -44.50
C GLY A 13 31.88 13.89 -45.68
N ASP A 14 31.21 12.75 -45.56
CA ASP A 14 31.21 11.67 -46.56
C ASP A 14 30.63 12.08 -47.93
N LEU A 15 29.88 13.18 -47.98
CA LEU A 15 29.33 13.78 -49.20
C LEU A 15 30.17 14.97 -49.73
N GLY A 16 31.36 15.22 -49.15
CA GLY A 16 32.25 16.31 -49.53
C GLY A 16 31.87 17.69 -48.99
N GLU A 17 30.88 17.76 -48.10
CA GLU A 17 30.50 19.01 -47.44
C GLU A 17 31.51 19.41 -46.37
N LEU A 18 31.82 20.70 -46.27
CA LEU A 18 32.73 21.22 -45.25
C LEU A 18 32.02 21.23 -43.89
N LEU A 19 32.43 20.33 -42.99
CA LEU A 19 31.90 20.23 -41.63
C LEU A 19 32.64 21.14 -40.64
N GLY A 20 33.90 21.50 -40.91
CA GLY A 20 34.67 22.37 -40.01
C GLY A 20 36.07 22.73 -40.50
N ILE A 21 36.71 23.68 -39.81
CA ILE A 21 38.11 24.07 -40.03
C ILE A 21 38.87 23.90 -38.72
N ILE A 22 39.83 22.98 -38.70
CA ILE A 22 40.68 22.73 -37.54
C ILE A 22 41.91 23.63 -37.64
N ASN A 23 42.01 24.58 -36.71
CA ASN A 23 42.98 25.68 -36.75
C ASN A 23 44.08 25.56 -35.68
N GLN A 24 44.62 24.35 -35.42
CA GLN A 24 45.76 24.22 -34.51
C GLN A 24 47.09 24.17 -35.27
N PRO A 25 48.03 25.11 -35.00
CA PRO A 25 49.21 25.38 -35.85
C PRO A 25 50.29 24.28 -35.85
N ASN A 26 50.16 23.23 -35.04
CA ASN A 26 51.14 22.13 -34.98
C ASN A 26 50.55 20.75 -35.36
N LEU A 27 49.27 20.65 -35.73
CA LEU A 27 48.62 19.36 -35.99
C LEU A 27 49.39 18.52 -37.02
N LEU A 28 49.71 19.08 -38.18
CA LEU A 28 50.35 18.34 -39.28
C LEU A 28 51.85 18.05 -39.07
N THR A 29 52.53 18.82 -38.22
CA THR A 29 53.99 18.70 -37.99
C THR A 29 54.33 17.88 -36.74
N THR A 30 53.44 17.81 -35.75
CA THR A 30 53.59 16.93 -34.58
C THR A 30 52.96 15.56 -34.78
N LEU A 31 51.92 15.41 -35.60
CA LEU A 31 51.40 14.09 -36.00
C LEU A 31 52.23 13.52 -37.16
N ASP A 32 53.45 13.07 -36.86
CA ASP A 32 54.14 12.16 -37.76
C ASP A 32 53.32 10.87 -37.97
N SER A 33 53.58 10.13 -39.05
CA SER A 33 52.82 8.91 -39.38
C SER A 33 52.86 7.85 -38.26
N THR A 34 53.89 7.87 -37.41
CA THR A 34 54.06 6.94 -36.30
C THR A 34 53.18 7.33 -35.12
N GLN A 35 53.09 8.62 -34.80
CA GLN A 35 52.21 9.16 -33.76
C GLN A 35 50.73 9.00 -34.13
N MET A 36 50.39 9.23 -35.39
CA MET A 36 49.02 9.04 -35.90
C MET A 36 48.60 7.56 -35.80
N CYS A 37 49.45 6.62 -36.22
CA CYS A 37 49.20 5.20 -36.02
C CYS A 37 49.07 4.81 -34.55
N ARG A 38 49.82 5.45 -33.64
CA ARG A 38 49.74 5.19 -32.19
C ARG A 38 48.40 5.65 -31.61
N ILE A 39 47.94 6.84 -31.99
CA ILE A 39 46.64 7.39 -31.54
C ILE A 39 45.48 6.57 -32.10
N ILE A 40 45.47 6.26 -33.40
CA ILE A 40 44.41 5.46 -34.03
C ILE A 40 44.32 4.06 -33.37
N LYS A 41 45.46 3.41 -33.12
CA LYS A 41 45.49 2.13 -32.41
C LYS A 41 44.98 2.26 -30.97
N GLY A 42 45.38 3.30 -30.24
CA GLY A 42 44.91 3.54 -28.88
C GLY A 42 43.41 3.80 -28.81
N LEU A 43 42.88 4.62 -29.73
CA LEU A 43 41.44 4.87 -29.83
C LEU A 43 40.67 3.60 -30.20
N GLY A 44 41.16 2.80 -31.15
CA GLY A 44 40.56 1.51 -31.51
C GLY A 44 40.49 0.55 -30.33
N GLN A 45 41.57 0.45 -29.54
CA GLN A 45 41.60 -0.36 -28.32
C GLN A 45 40.61 0.13 -27.27
N VAL A 46 40.49 1.44 -27.06
CA VAL A 46 39.53 2.02 -26.11
C VAL A 46 38.09 1.76 -26.55
N VAL A 47 37.78 1.91 -27.84
CA VAL A 47 36.45 1.63 -28.38
C VAL A 47 36.10 0.15 -28.25
N GLU A 48 37.04 -0.74 -28.55
CA GLU A 48 36.85 -2.19 -28.39
C GLU A 48 36.62 -2.56 -26.93
N GLN A 49 37.43 -2.01 -26.01
CA GLN A 49 37.30 -2.21 -24.58
C GLN A 49 35.94 -1.70 -24.05
N GLN A 50 35.54 -0.48 -24.44
CA GLN A 50 34.25 0.10 -24.03
C GLN A 50 33.07 -0.69 -24.60
N THR A 51 33.18 -1.15 -25.85
CA THR A 51 32.14 -1.97 -26.50
C THR A 51 31.98 -3.30 -25.76
N ALA A 52 33.09 -3.98 -25.45
CA ALA A 52 33.06 -5.22 -24.68
C ALA A 52 32.47 -5.01 -23.27
N GLN A 53 32.84 -3.92 -22.59
CA GLN A 53 32.30 -3.59 -21.27
C GLN A 53 30.80 -3.29 -21.32
N LEU A 54 30.33 -2.51 -22.30
CA LEU A 54 28.90 -2.22 -22.48
C LEU A 54 28.11 -3.48 -22.79
N THR A 55 28.60 -4.35 -23.68
CA THR A 55 27.97 -5.64 -23.99
C THR A 55 27.87 -6.50 -22.74
N GLN A 56 28.94 -6.58 -21.95
CA GLN A 56 28.94 -7.35 -20.70
C GLN A 56 27.94 -6.80 -19.69
N VAL A 57 27.92 -5.48 -19.44
CA VAL A 57 26.97 -4.86 -18.52
C VAL A 57 25.53 -5.04 -19.01
N ASN A 58 25.28 -4.90 -20.31
CA ASN A 58 23.95 -5.13 -20.88
C ASN A 58 23.50 -6.58 -20.65
N GLN A 59 24.35 -7.57 -20.95
CA GLN A 59 24.07 -8.99 -20.71
C GLN A 59 23.76 -9.28 -19.23
N GLN A 60 24.43 -8.60 -18.30
CA GLN A 60 24.17 -8.74 -16.87
C GLN A 60 22.87 -8.07 -16.41
N LEU A 61 22.47 -6.95 -17.01
CA LEU A 61 21.24 -6.23 -16.64
C LEU A 61 19.97 -6.88 -17.19
N GLN A 62 20.02 -7.53 -18.35
CA GLN A 62 18.87 -8.22 -18.94
C GLN A 62 18.17 -9.22 -17.99
N PRO A 63 18.88 -10.13 -17.30
CA PRO A 63 18.24 -11.04 -16.35
C PRO A 63 17.68 -10.31 -15.12
N GLU A 64 18.34 -9.26 -14.63
CA GLU A 64 17.86 -8.47 -13.49
C GLU A 64 16.57 -7.72 -13.82
N ILE A 65 16.48 -7.12 -15.01
CA ILE A 65 15.25 -6.48 -15.50
C ILE A 65 14.12 -7.51 -15.61
N THR A 66 14.43 -8.70 -16.12
CA THR A 66 13.45 -9.79 -16.26
C THR A 66 12.94 -10.24 -14.88
N ASN A 67 13.85 -10.43 -13.92
CA ASN A 67 13.51 -10.79 -12.55
C ASN A 67 12.63 -9.71 -11.89
N ARG A 68 13.01 -8.44 -12.00
CA ARG A 68 12.22 -7.32 -11.47
C ARG A 68 10.82 -7.25 -12.06
N LYS A 69 10.69 -7.46 -13.38
CA LYS A 69 9.38 -7.51 -14.05
C LYS A 69 8.51 -8.63 -13.51
N GLN A 70 9.06 -9.84 -13.34
CA GLN A 70 8.31 -10.96 -12.78
C GLN A 70 7.87 -10.72 -11.33
N VAL A 71 8.74 -10.11 -10.50
CA VAL A 71 8.38 -9.73 -9.14
C VAL A 71 7.27 -8.69 -9.14
N GLN A 72 7.36 -7.68 -10.02
CA GLN A 72 6.35 -6.64 -10.15
C GLN A 72 4.99 -7.19 -10.59
N GLU A 73 4.96 -8.11 -11.56
CA GLU A 73 3.72 -8.78 -11.98
C GLU A 73 3.11 -9.62 -10.85
N LYS A 74 3.93 -10.41 -10.14
CA LYS A 74 3.45 -11.18 -8.98
C LYS A 74 2.89 -10.29 -7.89
N TRP A 75 3.55 -9.17 -7.63
CA TRP A 75 3.10 -8.20 -6.65
C TRP A 75 1.76 -7.57 -7.05
N LEU A 76 1.63 -7.17 -8.32
CA LEU A 76 0.37 -6.61 -8.85
C LEU A 76 -0.79 -7.60 -8.74
N LEU A 77 -0.56 -8.86 -9.09
CA LEU A 77 -1.59 -9.91 -8.95
C LEU A 77 -1.97 -10.15 -7.48
N GLY A 78 -0.98 -10.15 -6.59
CA GLY A 78 -1.20 -10.29 -5.15
C GLY A 78 -2.01 -9.12 -4.58
N ASP A 79 -1.70 -7.90 -4.99
CA ASP A 79 -2.39 -6.68 -4.58
C ASP A 79 -3.86 -6.68 -5.02
N GLN A 80 -4.12 -7.00 -6.29
CA GLN A 80 -5.49 -7.15 -6.82
C GLN A 80 -6.29 -8.22 -6.06
N GLN A 81 -5.66 -9.34 -5.75
CA GLN A 81 -6.32 -10.41 -5.01
C GLN A 81 -6.61 -10.00 -3.57
N LEU A 82 -5.70 -9.29 -2.92
CA LEU A 82 -5.90 -8.78 -1.58
C LEU A 82 -7.07 -7.79 -1.53
N GLU A 83 -7.11 -6.84 -2.47
CA GLU A 83 -8.20 -5.86 -2.57
C GLU A 83 -9.56 -6.55 -2.77
N TYR A 84 -9.62 -7.55 -3.64
CA TYR A 84 -10.84 -8.34 -3.83
C TYR A 84 -11.30 -9.04 -2.54
N GLN A 85 -10.37 -9.66 -1.80
CA GLN A 85 -10.70 -10.33 -0.53
C GLN A 85 -11.17 -9.32 0.53
N PHE A 86 -10.50 -8.18 0.61
CA PHE A 86 -10.85 -7.13 1.56
C PHE A 86 -12.24 -6.55 1.27
N GLN A 87 -12.55 -6.27 0.00
CA GLN A 87 -13.86 -5.78 -0.41
C GLN A 87 -14.96 -6.80 -0.11
N LYS A 88 -14.69 -8.09 -0.35
CA LYS A 88 -15.60 -9.19 -0.04
C LYS A 88 -15.88 -9.26 1.47
N GLN A 89 -14.84 -9.31 2.29
CA GLN A 89 -14.99 -9.36 3.75
C GLN A 89 -15.72 -8.13 4.30
N THR A 90 -15.44 -6.95 3.77
CA THR A 90 -16.11 -5.71 4.18
C THR A 90 -17.61 -5.78 3.88
N THR A 91 -17.98 -6.30 2.72
CA THR A 91 -19.39 -6.47 2.33
C THR A 91 -20.08 -7.47 3.25
N GLU A 92 -19.48 -8.65 3.45
CA GLU A 92 -20.03 -9.69 4.33
C GLU A 92 -20.22 -9.21 5.78
N LEU A 93 -19.22 -8.48 6.32
CA LEU A 93 -19.31 -7.91 7.66
C LEU A 93 -20.40 -6.83 7.74
N SER A 94 -20.52 -5.99 6.72
CA SER A 94 -21.56 -4.95 6.68
C SER A 94 -22.96 -5.57 6.64
N GLU A 95 -23.16 -6.61 5.83
CA GLU A 95 -24.44 -7.33 5.74
C GLU A 95 -24.77 -8.02 7.06
N ALA A 96 -23.83 -8.73 7.66
CA ALA A 96 -24.03 -9.40 8.95
C ALA A 96 -24.35 -8.39 10.06
N ASN A 97 -23.67 -7.23 10.08
CA ASN A 97 -23.94 -6.18 11.06
C ASN A 97 -25.33 -5.57 10.86
N HIS A 98 -25.73 -5.33 9.60
CA HIS A 98 -27.08 -4.84 9.29
C HIS A 98 -28.15 -5.83 9.73
N GLN A 99 -27.99 -7.12 9.42
CA GLN A 99 -28.93 -8.17 9.86
C GLN A 99 -29.00 -8.26 11.38
N LEU A 100 -27.86 -8.22 12.07
CA LEU A 100 -27.81 -8.21 13.53
C LEU A 100 -28.52 -6.99 14.12
N ARG A 101 -28.31 -5.81 13.53
CA ARG A 101 -28.98 -4.59 13.95
C ARG A 101 -30.49 -4.68 13.75
N GLN A 102 -30.95 -5.17 12.61
CA GLN A 102 -32.39 -5.36 12.35
C GLN A 102 -33.02 -6.36 13.33
N ALA A 103 -32.34 -7.48 13.60
CA ALA A 103 -32.81 -8.47 14.57
C ALA A 103 -32.89 -7.88 15.99
N LYS A 104 -31.90 -7.07 16.37
CA LYS A 104 -31.89 -6.35 17.66
C LYS A 104 -33.06 -5.36 17.75
N GLU A 105 -33.25 -4.50 16.75
CA GLU A 105 -34.34 -3.52 16.70
C GLU A 105 -35.72 -4.22 16.74
N GLN A 106 -35.87 -5.35 16.04
CA GLN A 106 -37.08 -6.16 16.07
C GLN A 106 -37.33 -6.77 17.46
N LEU A 107 -36.29 -7.29 18.12
CA LEU A 107 -36.40 -7.84 19.47
C LEU A 107 -36.80 -6.74 20.47
N GLU A 108 -36.18 -5.57 20.40
CA GLU A 108 -36.53 -4.41 21.23
C GLU A 108 -37.99 -4.00 21.04
N ALA A 109 -38.46 -3.92 19.78
CA ALA A 109 -39.85 -3.61 19.48
C ALA A 109 -40.84 -4.65 20.03
N VAL A 110 -40.49 -5.95 19.98
CA VAL A 110 -41.32 -7.02 20.57
C VAL A 110 -41.38 -6.88 22.09
N LEU A 111 -40.24 -6.66 22.76
CA LEU A 111 -40.17 -6.49 24.21
C LEU A 111 -40.92 -5.23 24.68
N ASP A 112 -40.88 -4.18 23.87
CA ASP A 112 -41.64 -2.95 24.09
C ASP A 112 -43.14 -3.11 23.85
N ALA A 113 -43.58 -4.08 23.05
CA ALA A 113 -44.99 -4.37 22.85
C ALA A 113 -45.61 -5.20 23.99
N VAL A 114 -44.80 -5.90 24.79
CA VAL A 114 -45.29 -6.69 25.93
C VAL A 114 -45.79 -5.76 27.04
N PRO A 115 -47.07 -5.86 27.46
CA PRO A 115 -47.57 -5.09 28.59
C PRO A 115 -46.99 -5.66 29.89
N GLY A 116 -46.01 -4.95 30.45
CA GLY A 116 -45.37 -5.32 31.71
C GLY A 116 -43.91 -4.87 31.78
N ALA A 117 -43.37 -4.82 32.99
CA ALA A 117 -41.95 -4.59 33.21
C ALA A 117 -41.14 -5.84 32.86
N VAL A 118 -40.25 -5.74 31.87
CA VAL A 118 -39.39 -6.84 31.43
C VAL A 118 -37.93 -6.43 31.51
N SER A 119 -37.10 -7.30 32.08
CA SER A 119 -35.64 -7.19 32.10
C SER A 119 -35.01 -8.52 31.73
N TRP A 120 -33.88 -8.49 31.04
CA TRP A 120 -33.05 -9.67 30.80
C TRP A 120 -31.67 -9.47 31.39
N ILE A 121 -31.12 -10.54 31.93
CA ILE A 121 -29.88 -10.54 32.70
C ILE A 121 -28.93 -11.62 32.18
N SER A 122 -27.63 -11.43 32.39
CA SER A 122 -26.61 -12.44 32.13
C SER A 122 -26.69 -13.58 33.15
N ALA A 123 -26.00 -14.68 32.87
CA ALA A 123 -25.87 -15.78 33.82
C ALA A 123 -25.28 -15.32 35.18
N ASP A 124 -24.39 -14.33 35.16
CA ASP A 124 -23.80 -13.73 36.37
C ASP A 124 -24.75 -12.74 37.09
N GLY A 125 -26.03 -12.69 36.71
CA GLY A 125 -27.01 -11.81 37.35
C GLY A 125 -26.83 -10.32 37.05
N ARG A 126 -26.22 -9.95 35.92
CA ARG A 126 -26.10 -8.54 35.50
C ARG A 126 -27.12 -8.17 34.44
N TYR A 127 -27.72 -7.01 34.54
CA TYR A 127 -28.65 -6.50 33.52
C TYR A 127 -27.98 -6.39 32.16
N LEU A 128 -28.59 -7.03 31.16
CA LEU A 128 -28.23 -6.89 29.75
C LEU A 128 -29.12 -5.83 29.08
N GLY A 129 -30.32 -5.60 29.62
CA GLY A 129 -31.22 -4.54 29.20
C GLY A 129 -32.62 -4.67 29.83
N VAL A 130 -33.45 -3.68 29.54
CA VAL A 130 -34.83 -3.55 30.03
C VAL A 130 -35.73 -3.06 28.92
N ASN A 131 -37.02 -3.40 28.96
CA ASN A 131 -37.99 -2.82 28.05
C ASN A 131 -38.39 -1.39 28.47
N ARG A 132 -38.98 -0.64 27.55
CA ARG A 132 -39.41 0.74 27.79
C ARG A 132 -40.40 0.87 28.95
N HIS A 133 -41.27 -0.11 29.15
CA HIS A 133 -42.23 -0.12 30.25
C HIS A 133 -41.54 -0.12 31.62
N LEU A 134 -40.52 -0.96 31.81
CA LEU A 134 -39.74 -0.99 33.05
C LEU A 134 -38.94 0.31 33.24
N ALA A 135 -38.28 0.79 32.18
CA ALA A 135 -37.53 2.05 32.21
C ALA A 135 -38.41 3.24 32.61
N GLN A 136 -39.61 3.34 32.04
CA GLN A 136 -40.59 4.38 32.37
C GLN A 136 -41.13 4.27 33.79
N SER A 137 -41.42 3.05 34.26
CA SER A 137 -41.90 2.82 35.62
C SER A 137 -40.90 3.28 36.68
N LEU A 138 -39.61 3.19 36.38
CA LEU A 138 -38.52 3.58 37.28
C LEU A 138 -37.96 4.98 36.97
N GLN A 139 -38.46 5.65 35.94
CA GLN A 139 -37.99 6.95 35.45
C GLN A 139 -36.48 6.99 35.18
N LEU A 140 -35.91 5.87 34.75
CA LEU A 140 -34.48 5.73 34.44
C LEU A 140 -34.30 5.33 32.98
N PRO A 141 -33.31 5.89 32.27
CA PRO A 141 -33.04 5.51 30.90
C PRO A 141 -32.45 4.08 30.86
N PRO A 142 -32.82 3.26 29.86
CA PRO A 142 -32.46 1.84 29.79
C PRO A 142 -30.94 1.59 29.83
N GLU A 143 -30.13 2.54 29.35
CA GLU A 143 -28.67 2.50 29.38
C GLU A 143 -28.10 2.48 30.81
N THR A 144 -28.85 2.99 31.79
CA THR A 144 -28.43 2.98 33.21
C THR A 144 -28.45 1.58 33.82
N PHE A 145 -29.28 0.68 33.27
CA PHE A 145 -29.44 -0.67 33.77
C PHE A 145 -28.30 -1.56 33.27
N VAL A 146 -27.85 -1.40 32.02
CA VAL A 146 -26.87 -2.29 31.39
C VAL A 146 -25.59 -2.40 32.22
N GLY A 147 -25.20 -3.63 32.56
CA GLY A 147 -24.02 -3.97 33.36
C GLY A 147 -24.20 -3.88 34.88
N LYS A 148 -25.30 -3.32 35.37
CA LYS A 148 -25.61 -3.28 36.81
C LYS A 148 -25.97 -4.66 37.33
N GLU A 149 -25.70 -4.91 38.62
CA GLU A 149 -26.11 -6.15 39.28
C GLU A 149 -27.61 -6.15 39.57
N LEU A 150 -28.18 -7.34 39.51
CA LEU A 150 -29.55 -7.58 39.94
C LEU A 150 -29.73 -7.12 41.40
N GLY A 151 -30.62 -6.16 41.62
CA GLY A 151 -30.84 -5.57 42.95
C GLY A 151 -30.27 -4.17 43.18
N PHE A 152 -29.60 -3.55 42.19
CA PHE A 152 -29.00 -2.21 42.36
C PHE A 152 -30.00 -1.09 42.74
N LEU A 153 -31.29 -1.30 42.52
CA LEU A 153 -32.36 -0.37 42.88
C LEU A 153 -32.98 -0.65 44.27
N GLU A 154 -32.31 -1.47 45.08
CA GLU A 154 -32.74 -1.88 46.43
C GLU A 154 -34.19 -2.42 46.49
N SER A 155 -34.70 -2.92 45.35
CA SER A 155 -36.14 -3.11 45.16
C SER A 155 -36.71 -4.36 45.85
N SER A 156 -35.87 -5.35 46.20
CA SER A 156 -36.23 -6.46 47.10
C SER A 156 -35.01 -7.37 47.37
N PRO A 157 -34.49 -7.44 48.61
CA PRO A 157 -33.41 -8.36 48.98
C PRO A 157 -33.81 -9.84 48.83
N GLN A 158 -35.09 -10.19 49.03
CA GLN A 158 -35.56 -11.57 48.88
C GLN A 158 -35.52 -12.02 47.42
N PHE A 159 -35.88 -11.14 46.48
CA PHE A 159 -35.83 -11.44 45.06
C PHE A 159 -34.40 -11.65 44.55
N VAL A 160 -33.46 -10.82 45.00
CA VAL A 160 -32.04 -10.95 44.63
C VAL A 160 -31.48 -12.28 45.14
N GLY A 161 -31.78 -12.65 46.39
CA GLY A 161 -31.38 -13.94 46.95
C GLY A 161 -31.95 -15.13 46.18
N PHE A 162 -33.25 -15.10 45.89
CA PHE A 162 -33.92 -16.14 45.09
C PHE A 162 -33.30 -16.28 43.69
N MET A 163 -33.05 -15.17 42.99
CA MET A 163 -32.45 -15.20 41.66
C MET A 163 -30.98 -15.64 41.69
N GLY A 164 -30.25 -15.33 42.76
CA GLY A 164 -28.90 -15.84 42.98
C GLY A 164 -28.85 -17.36 43.13
N GLU A 165 -29.82 -17.94 43.86
CA GLU A 165 -29.96 -19.40 43.97
C GLU A 165 -30.47 -20.04 42.66
N PHE A 166 -31.35 -19.35 41.91
CA PHE A 166 -31.90 -19.86 40.65
C PHE A 166 -30.88 -19.90 39.51
N LEU A 167 -29.91 -18.99 39.50
CA LEU A 167 -28.86 -18.90 38.47
C LEU A 167 -27.61 -19.73 38.79
N ALA A 168 -27.45 -20.20 40.04
CA ALA A 168 -26.35 -21.04 40.51
C ALA A 168 -26.52 -22.51 40.10
#